data_AF-A0A837CQ77-F1
#
_entry.id   AF-A0A837CQ77-F1
#
_cell.length_a   1.000
_cell.length_b   1.000
_cell.length_c   1.000
_cell.angle_alpha   90.00
_cell.angle_beta   90.00
_cell.angle_gamma   90.00
#
_symmetry.space_group_name_H-M   'P 1'
#
loop_
_entity.id
_entity.type
_entity.pdbx_description
1 polymer ?
#
loop_
_entity_poly.entity_id
_entity_poly.type
_entity_poly.pdbx_seq_one_letter_code
_entity_poly.pdbx_strand_id
1 'polypeptide(L)'
;MEGIARNYPDATNTGLLCGELVGLDVDTPDAETADAIRAMVMELPGSDRAPYRMGKAPKTLFAFRATEPREKRATGAYLINGAKCQVEAFGERTQFVAFGTHPDTGRPYEWFNGSPAETPLAELPEITPEAIDELLARAEAYFAERGTLIKPASKASDRGPVVVDSDHPWADTSTPRVG
;
A
#
# COMPACT_ATOMS: atom_id res chain seq x y z
N MET A 1 -11.73 1.02 28.76
CA MET A 1 -10.81 0.91 27.62
C MET A 1 -10.36 2.33 27.26
N GLU A 2 -9.28 2.78 27.88
CA GLU A 2 -8.76 4.14 27.67
C GLU A 2 -7.95 4.14 26.37
N GLY A 3 -8.42 4.89 25.35
CA GLY A 3 -7.92 4.76 23.99
C GLY A 3 -6.48 5.25 23.84
N ILE A 4 -5.63 4.41 23.21
CA ILE A 4 -4.20 4.70 22.91
C ILE A 4 -3.99 6.09 22.31
N ALA A 5 -4.94 6.60 21.51
CA ALA A 5 -4.91 7.94 20.95
C ALA A 5 -4.70 9.06 21.99
N ARG A 6 -5.18 8.91 23.22
CA ARG A 6 -4.95 9.90 24.31
C ARG A 6 -3.49 9.99 24.74
N ASN A 7 -2.74 8.90 24.61
CA ASN A 7 -1.33 8.82 25.01
C ASN A 7 -0.38 9.32 23.90
N TYR A 8 -0.90 9.54 22.69
CA TYR A 8 -0.13 10.01 21.54
C TYR A 8 -0.86 11.15 20.83
N PRO A 9 -1.10 12.29 21.50
CA PRO A 9 -1.84 13.42 20.94
C PRO A 9 -1.16 14.01 19.69
N ASP A 10 0.15 13.82 19.55
CA ASP A 10 0.94 14.30 18.42
C ASP A 10 0.91 13.34 17.21
N ALA A 11 0.31 12.14 17.36
CA ALA A 11 0.09 11.21 16.26
C ALA A 11 -1.08 11.69 15.39
N THR A 12 -0.79 12.66 14.54
CA THR A 12 -1.79 13.38 13.71
C THR A 12 -2.04 12.74 12.35
N ASN A 13 -1.25 11.73 11.97
CA ASN A 13 -1.43 11.03 10.70
C ASN A 13 -2.59 10.03 10.79
N THR A 14 -3.36 9.92 9.71
CA THR A 14 -4.47 8.96 9.59
C THR A 14 -4.06 7.82 8.67
N GLY A 15 -4.11 6.59 9.19
CA GLY A 15 -3.92 5.37 8.42
C GLY A 15 -5.23 4.78 7.90
N LEU A 16 -5.18 4.12 6.73
CA LEU A 16 -6.29 3.32 6.21
C LEU A 16 -5.90 1.84 6.23
N LEU A 17 -6.71 1.04 6.92
CA LEU A 17 -6.55 -0.41 6.96
C LEU A 17 -6.89 -1.02 5.61
N CYS A 18 -6.05 -1.94 5.16
CA CYS A 18 -6.16 -2.64 3.89
C CYS A 18 -6.77 -4.04 4.06
N GLY A 19 -7.26 -4.59 2.95
CA GLY A 19 -8.07 -5.80 2.87
C GLY A 19 -8.94 -5.69 1.62
N GLU A 20 -10.19 -5.24 1.78
CA GLU A 20 -10.99 -4.78 0.64
C GLU A 20 -10.42 -3.53 -0.03
N LEU A 21 -9.80 -2.63 0.74
CA LEU A 21 -8.97 -1.55 0.19
C LEU A 21 -7.58 -2.09 -0.13
N VAL A 22 -7.12 -1.83 -1.35
CA VAL A 22 -5.76 -2.13 -1.81
C VAL A 22 -5.04 -0.82 -2.12
N GLY A 23 -3.85 -0.66 -1.54
CA GLY A 23 -2.90 0.39 -1.93
C GLY A 23 -1.82 -0.20 -2.83
N LEU A 24 -1.69 0.27 -4.07
CA LEU A 24 -0.53 -0.01 -4.93
C LEU A 24 0.51 1.09 -4.72
N ASP A 25 1.56 0.79 -3.98
CA ASP A 25 2.63 1.73 -3.61
C ASP A 25 3.84 1.56 -4.52
N VAL A 26 4.09 2.59 -5.32
CA VAL A 26 5.27 2.75 -6.17
C VAL A 26 6.35 3.44 -5.33
N ASP A 27 7.06 2.65 -4.52
CA ASP A 27 8.20 3.09 -3.68
C ASP A 27 9.47 3.21 -4.54
N THR A 28 9.44 4.13 -5.50
CA THR A 28 10.50 4.34 -6.49
C THR A 28 10.84 5.82 -6.56
N PRO A 29 12.03 6.23 -6.07
CA PRO A 29 12.46 7.64 -6.10
C PRO A 29 13.19 8.03 -7.39
N ASP A 30 13.63 7.06 -8.21
CA ASP A 30 14.14 7.32 -9.56
C ASP A 30 12.99 7.72 -10.50
N ALA A 31 13.04 8.91 -11.10
CA ALA A 31 11.91 9.50 -11.80
C ALA A 31 11.49 8.69 -13.05
N GLU A 32 12.46 8.27 -13.87
CA GLU A 32 12.20 7.49 -15.08
C GLU A 32 11.56 6.13 -14.71
N THR A 33 12.11 5.46 -13.71
CA THR A 33 11.56 4.21 -13.19
C THR A 33 10.17 4.42 -12.62
N ALA A 34 9.94 5.47 -11.82
CA ALA A 34 8.64 5.75 -11.21
C ALA A 34 7.57 6.01 -12.29
N ASP A 35 7.90 6.78 -13.33
CA ASP A 35 6.98 7.04 -14.44
C ASP A 35 6.68 5.80 -15.26
N ALA A 36 7.67 4.94 -15.52
CA ALA A 36 7.45 3.67 -16.21
C ALA A 36 6.51 2.74 -15.41
N ILE A 37 6.74 2.61 -14.10
CA ILE A 37 5.86 1.80 -13.24
C ILE A 37 4.47 2.42 -13.14
N ARG A 38 4.35 3.75 -12.99
CA ARG A 38 3.06 4.44 -13.00
C ARG A 38 2.32 4.20 -14.31
N ALA A 39 3.00 4.23 -15.46
CA ALA A 39 2.39 3.90 -16.74
C ALA A 39 1.81 2.47 -16.74
N MET A 40 2.51 1.49 -16.17
CA MET A 40 2.00 0.13 -16.03
C MET A 40 0.75 0.06 -15.12
N VAL A 41 0.72 0.83 -14.03
CA VAL A 41 -0.48 0.95 -13.17
C VAL A 41 -1.65 1.57 -13.95
N MET A 42 -1.38 2.57 -14.78
CA MET A 42 -2.39 3.24 -15.60
C MET A 42 -2.96 2.38 -16.74
N GLU A 43 -2.37 1.21 -17.01
CA GLU A 43 -2.93 0.21 -17.93
C GLU A 43 -3.99 -0.68 -17.27
N LEU A 44 -4.10 -0.66 -15.93
CA LEU A 44 -5.14 -1.40 -15.22
C LEU A 44 -6.54 -0.82 -15.53
N PRO A 45 -7.58 -1.67 -15.61
CA PRO A 45 -8.95 -1.20 -15.85
C PRO A 45 -9.40 -0.15 -14.81
N GLY A 46 -9.85 1.02 -15.28
CA GLY A 46 -10.39 2.09 -14.43
C GLY A 46 -9.36 2.85 -13.58
N SER A 47 -8.06 2.59 -13.78
CA SER A 47 -6.95 3.27 -13.08
C SER A 47 -6.90 4.78 -13.34
N ASP A 48 -7.43 5.25 -14.47
CA ASP A 48 -7.59 6.66 -14.81
C ASP A 48 -8.47 7.42 -13.80
N ARG A 49 -9.36 6.71 -13.10
CA ARG A 49 -10.23 7.24 -12.05
C ARG A 49 -9.79 6.83 -10.64
N ALA A 50 -8.71 6.05 -10.50
CA ALA A 50 -8.23 5.65 -9.18
C ALA A 50 -7.67 6.87 -8.43
N PRO A 51 -8.13 7.15 -7.20
CA PRO A 51 -7.47 8.13 -6.34
C PRO A 51 -6.03 7.70 -6.08
N TYR A 52 -5.10 8.63 -6.16
CA TYR A 52 -3.71 8.38 -5.81
C TYR A 52 -3.11 9.52 -5.02
N ARG A 53 -2.09 9.22 -4.21
CA ARG A 53 -1.41 10.22 -3.38
C ARG A 53 0.08 10.26 -3.59
N MET A 54 0.65 11.44 -3.36
CA MET A 54 2.08 11.68 -3.26
C MET A 54 2.39 12.42 -1.96
N GLY A 55 3.43 11.99 -1.25
CA GLY A 55 4.01 12.75 -0.13
C GLY A 55 5.46 13.15 -0.39
N LYS A 56 6.20 12.29 -1.08
CA LYS A 56 7.56 12.52 -1.56
C LYS A 56 7.66 12.07 -3.01
N ALA A 57 7.29 12.96 -3.93
CA ALA A 57 7.39 12.71 -5.36
C ALA A 57 8.83 12.24 -5.72
N PRO A 58 8.98 11.29 -6.66
CA PRO A 58 7.94 10.72 -7.53
C PRO A 58 7.18 9.50 -6.95
N LYS A 59 7.39 9.14 -5.68
CA LYS A 59 6.70 8.01 -5.04
C LYS A 59 5.20 8.25 -4.97
N THR A 60 4.44 7.25 -5.40
CA THR A 60 2.98 7.36 -5.58
C THR A 60 2.28 6.14 -5.02
N LEU A 61 1.17 6.32 -4.31
CA LEU A 61 0.27 5.22 -3.92
C LEU A 61 -1.09 5.39 -4.58
N PHE A 62 -1.57 4.37 -5.29
CA PHE A 62 -2.91 4.31 -5.89
C PHE A 62 -3.86 3.47 -5.03
N ALA A 63 -5.13 3.86 -4.94
CA ALA A 63 -6.16 3.16 -4.20
C ALA A 63 -7.15 2.42 -5.12
N PHE A 64 -7.36 1.14 -4.84
CA PHE A 64 -8.31 0.26 -5.54
C PHE A 64 -9.16 -0.52 -4.54
N ARG A 65 -10.27 -1.09 -5.01
CA ARG A 65 -11.03 -2.09 -4.25
C ARG A 65 -10.69 -3.49 -4.75
N ALA A 66 -10.28 -4.38 -3.86
CA ALA A 66 -10.06 -5.78 -4.20
C ALA A 66 -11.39 -6.47 -4.53
N THR A 67 -11.42 -7.26 -5.60
CA THR A 67 -12.51 -8.23 -5.82
C THR A 67 -12.39 -9.40 -4.82
N GLU A 68 -11.16 -9.80 -4.53
CA GLU A 68 -10.80 -10.87 -3.60
C GLU A 68 -9.64 -10.40 -2.71
N PRO A 69 -9.91 -9.97 -1.47
CA PRO A 69 -8.88 -9.57 -0.51
C PRO A 69 -7.86 -10.69 -0.28
N ARG A 70 -6.58 -10.32 -0.22
CA ARG A 70 -5.48 -11.24 0.09
C ARG A 70 -4.35 -10.53 0.82
N GLU A 71 -3.38 -11.30 1.29
CA GLU A 71 -2.18 -10.76 1.93
C GLU A 71 -1.34 -9.91 0.97
N LYS A 72 -0.58 -8.98 1.56
CA LYS A 72 0.37 -8.11 0.85
C LYS A 72 1.27 -8.90 -0.12
N ARG A 73 1.49 -8.30 -1.29
CA ARG A 73 2.47 -8.74 -2.30
C ARG A 73 3.45 -7.62 -2.59
N ALA A 74 4.64 -7.97 -3.06
CA ALA A 74 5.63 -6.99 -3.46
C ALA A 74 6.59 -7.59 -4.49
N THR A 75 7.18 -6.73 -5.31
CA THR A 75 8.41 -7.04 -6.05
C THR A 75 9.58 -7.25 -5.08
N GLY A 76 10.69 -7.76 -5.60
CA GLY A 76 11.99 -7.53 -4.99
C GLY A 76 12.28 -6.04 -4.84
N ALA A 77 13.20 -5.70 -3.94
CA ALA A 77 13.78 -4.37 -3.91
C ALA A 77 15.04 -4.36 -4.76
N TYR A 78 15.13 -3.37 -5.64
CA TYR A 78 16.22 -3.20 -6.57
C TYR A 78 16.93 -1.86 -6.34
N LEU A 79 18.23 -1.83 -6.57
CA LEU A 79 18.99 -0.60 -6.65
C LEU A 79 19.11 -0.18 -8.12
N ILE A 80 18.49 0.94 -8.49
CA ILE A 80 18.54 1.54 -9.82
C ILE A 80 19.03 2.98 -9.65
N ASN A 81 20.10 3.37 -10.35
CA ASN A 81 20.71 4.71 -10.23
C ASN A 81 21.04 5.14 -8.78
N GLY A 82 21.41 4.19 -7.92
CA GLY A 82 21.70 4.43 -6.50
C GLY A 82 20.45 4.60 -5.61
N ALA A 83 19.26 4.42 -6.17
CA ALA A 83 17.97 4.53 -5.50
C ALA A 83 17.32 3.16 -5.30
N LYS A 84 16.83 2.87 -4.09
CA LYS A 84 15.99 1.70 -3.82
C LYS A 84 14.64 1.89 -4.51
N CYS A 85 14.28 0.96 -5.39
CA CYS A 85 13.00 0.92 -6.10
C CYS A 85 12.27 -0.38 -5.77
N GLN A 86 10.96 -0.29 -5.53
CA GLN A 86 10.08 -1.40 -5.21
C GLN A 86 8.63 -1.05 -5.55
N VAL A 87 7.81 -2.05 -5.87
CA VAL A 87 6.34 -1.93 -5.91
C VAL A 87 5.74 -2.85 -4.87
N GLU A 88 4.81 -2.33 -4.08
CA GLU A 88 4.10 -3.10 -3.05
C GLU A 88 2.59 -2.97 -3.24
N ALA A 89 1.88 -4.09 -3.19
CA ALA A 89 0.42 -4.14 -3.12
C ALA A 89 0.02 -4.45 -1.68
N PHE A 90 -0.44 -3.42 -0.96
CA PHE A 90 -0.98 -3.56 0.39
C PHE A 90 -2.26 -4.39 0.36
N GLY A 91 -2.42 -5.27 1.35
CA GLY A 91 -3.53 -6.21 1.45
C GLY A 91 -3.96 -6.42 2.90
N GLU A 92 -4.54 -7.57 3.22
CA GLU A 92 -5.00 -7.90 4.57
C GLU A 92 -3.93 -7.64 5.64
N ARG A 93 -4.37 -7.19 6.82
CA ARG A 93 -3.52 -6.96 8.01
C ARG A 93 -2.42 -5.92 7.79
N THR A 94 -2.56 -5.07 6.78
CA THR A 94 -1.66 -3.93 6.54
C THR A 94 -2.42 -2.62 6.50
N GLN A 95 -1.69 -1.51 6.54
CA GLN A 95 -2.24 -0.17 6.39
C GLN A 95 -1.24 0.72 5.67
N PHE A 96 -1.73 1.79 5.06
CA PHE A 96 -0.90 2.91 4.61
C PHE A 96 -1.38 4.22 5.23
N VAL A 97 -0.47 5.20 5.35
CA VAL A 97 -0.81 6.55 5.82
C VAL A 97 -1.52 7.31 4.69
N ALA A 98 -2.79 7.68 4.88
CA ALA A 98 -3.57 8.39 3.86
C ALA A 98 -3.51 9.91 4.03
N PHE A 99 -3.50 10.40 5.27
CA PHE A 99 -3.53 11.84 5.58
C PHE A 99 -2.55 12.19 6.70
N GLY A 100 -2.18 13.47 6.76
CA GLY A 100 -1.21 14.01 7.71
C GLY A 100 0.07 14.46 7.01
N THR A 101 1.13 14.65 7.81
CA THR A 101 2.41 15.21 7.33
C THR A 101 3.39 14.09 7.02
N HIS A 102 3.99 14.13 5.83
CA HIS A 102 5.03 13.18 5.45
C HIS A 102 6.32 13.48 6.22
N PRO A 103 6.95 12.50 6.89
CA PRO A 103 8.08 12.73 7.79
C PRO A 103 9.30 13.34 7.08
N ASP A 104 9.65 12.85 5.89
CA ASP A 104 10.83 13.36 5.17
C ASP A 104 10.65 14.75 4.57
N THR A 105 9.44 15.08 4.08
CA THR A 105 9.23 16.32 3.32
C THR A 105 8.65 17.43 4.18
N GLY A 106 8.12 17.10 5.37
CA GLY A 106 7.44 18.05 6.26
C GLY A 106 6.15 18.64 5.65
N ARG A 107 5.67 18.08 4.54
CA ARG A 107 4.47 18.55 3.82
C ARG A 107 3.34 17.52 3.93
N PRO A 108 2.07 17.96 3.85
CA PRO A 108 0.94 17.04 3.79
C PRO A 108 1.03 16.09 2.60
N TYR A 109 0.45 14.90 2.74
CA TYR A 109 0.14 14.06 1.57
C TYR A 109 -0.90 14.76 0.70
N GLU A 110 -0.66 14.78 -0.61
CA GLU A 110 -1.57 15.34 -1.61
C GLU A 110 -2.24 14.21 -2.38
N TRP A 111 -3.55 14.30 -2.54
CA TRP A 111 -4.37 13.35 -3.30
C TRP A 111 -4.79 13.94 -4.65
N PHE A 112 -4.88 13.07 -5.64
CA PHE A 112 -5.27 13.36 -7.01
C PHE A 112 -6.33 12.36 -7.44
N ASN A 113 -7.17 12.74 -8.42
CA ASN A 113 -8.30 11.93 -8.90
C ASN A 113 -9.28 11.54 -7.79
N GLY A 114 -9.54 12.47 -6.86
CA GLY A 114 -10.36 12.24 -5.67
C GLY A 114 -9.52 11.88 -4.45
N SER A 115 -10.18 11.58 -3.33
CA SER A 115 -9.52 11.23 -2.08
C SER A 115 -10.36 10.22 -1.30
N PRO A 116 -9.75 9.38 -0.44
CA PRO A 116 -10.51 8.48 0.43
C PRO A 116 -11.47 9.18 1.41
N ALA A 117 -11.36 10.51 1.58
CA ALA A 117 -12.30 11.27 2.40
C ALA A 117 -13.63 11.56 1.67
N GLU A 118 -13.62 11.48 0.34
CA GLU A 118 -14.75 11.88 -0.53
C GLU A 118 -15.21 10.74 -1.45
N THR A 119 -14.37 9.73 -1.66
CA THR A 119 -14.65 8.58 -2.54
C THR A 119 -14.97 7.34 -1.69
N PRO A 120 -16.22 6.84 -1.69
CA PRO A 120 -16.57 5.59 -1.03
C PRO A 120 -15.78 4.40 -1.57
N LEU A 121 -15.44 3.44 -0.71
CA LEU A 121 -14.72 2.21 -1.09
C LEU A 121 -15.37 1.48 -2.28
N ALA A 122 -16.71 1.41 -2.29
CA ALA A 122 -17.48 0.75 -3.35
C ALA A 122 -17.34 1.42 -4.73
N GLU A 123 -16.99 2.70 -4.77
CA GLU A 123 -16.81 3.48 -6.00
C GLU A 123 -15.38 3.44 -6.54
N LEU A 124 -14.43 2.90 -5.77
CA LEU A 124 -13.08 2.68 -6.26
C LEU A 124 -13.08 1.68 -7.41
N PRO A 125 -12.19 1.86 -8.41
CA PRO A 125 -11.98 0.85 -9.44
C PRO A 125 -11.58 -0.49 -8.79
N GLU A 126 -12.16 -1.56 -9.33
CA GLU A 126 -11.87 -2.92 -8.87
C GLU A 126 -10.50 -3.39 -9.38
N ILE A 127 -9.83 -4.19 -8.57
CA ILE A 127 -8.60 -4.88 -8.95
C ILE A 127 -8.65 -6.34 -8.49
N THR A 128 -8.26 -7.26 -9.37
CA THR A 128 -8.22 -8.70 -9.06
C THR A 128 -6.84 -9.13 -8.57
N PRO A 129 -6.74 -10.25 -7.84
CA PRO A 129 -5.46 -10.85 -7.48
C PRO A 129 -4.52 -11.06 -8.67
N GLU A 130 -5.06 -11.49 -9.82
CA GLU A 130 -4.33 -11.78 -11.06
C GLU A 130 -3.75 -10.50 -11.64
N ALA A 131 -4.55 -9.42 -11.72
CA ALA A 131 -4.09 -8.13 -12.21
C ALA A 131 -2.93 -7.56 -11.35
N ILE A 132 -2.99 -7.76 -10.03
CA ILE A 132 -1.88 -7.41 -9.13
C ILE A 132 -0.64 -8.26 -9.44
N ASP A 133 -0.78 -9.58 -9.60
CA ASP A 133 0.36 -10.46 -9.86
C ASP A 133 1.00 -10.17 -11.22
N GLU A 134 0.21 -9.90 -12.25
CA GLU A 134 0.68 -9.50 -13.57
C GLU A 134 1.43 -8.16 -13.54
N LEU A 135 0.87 -7.15 -12.86
CA LEU A 135 1.54 -5.86 -12.67
C LEU A 135 2.89 -6.05 -11.96
N LEU A 136 2.91 -6.79 -10.85
CA LEU A 136 4.14 -7.03 -10.08
C LEU A 136 5.18 -7.80 -10.90
N ALA A 137 4.76 -8.78 -11.71
CA ALA A 137 5.67 -9.50 -12.60
C ALA A 137 6.29 -8.59 -13.66
N ARG A 138 5.51 -7.67 -14.24
CA ARG A 138 6.00 -6.66 -15.20
C ARG A 138 6.97 -5.68 -14.54
N ALA A 139 6.64 -5.21 -13.34
CA ALA A 139 7.52 -4.34 -12.56
C ALA A 139 8.83 -5.04 -12.18
N GLU A 140 8.77 -6.31 -11.74
CA GLU A 140 9.94 -7.13 -11.44
C GLU A 140 10.85 -7.26 -12.66
N ALA A 141 10.29 -7.56 -13.84
CA ALA A 141 11.06 -7.66 -15.08
C ALA A 141 11.72 -6.31 -15.45
N TYR A 142 10.99 -5.21 -15.32
CA TYR A 142 11.52 -3.87 -15.56
C TYR A 142 12.69 -3.52 -14.63
N PHE A 143 12.56 -3.85 -13.33
CA PHE A 143 13.61 -3.63 -12.35
C PHE A 143 14.81 -4.54 -12.58
N ALA A 144 14.60 -5.82 -12.90
CA ALA A 144 15.67 -6.78 -13.14
C ALA A 144 16.53 -6.42 -14.36
N GLU A 145 15.96 -5.78 -15.38
CA GLU A 145 16.69 -5.29 -16.55
C GLU A 145 17.60 -4.09 -16.23
N ARG A 146 17.23 -3.26 -15.25
CA ARG A 146 17.86 -1.95 -14.99
C ARG A 146 18.65 -1.85 -13.69
N GLY A 147 18.41 -2.78 -12.77
CA GLY A 147 18.86 -2.67 -11.40
C GLY A 147 19.55 -3.91 -10.88
N THR A 148 20.17 -3.76 -9.72
CA THR A 148 20.71 -4.88 -8.95
C THR A 148 19.71 -5.26 -7.87
N LEU A 149 19.34 -6.55 -7.80
CA LEU A 149 18.49 -7.06 -6.73
C LEU A 149 19.23 -6.93 -5.39
N ILE A 150 18.63 -6.20 -4.44
CA ILE A 150 19.18 -6.05 -3.08
C ILE A 150 18.37 -6.79 -2.03
N LYS A 151 17.10 -7.10 -2.31
CA LYS A 151 16.26 -7.96 -1.47
C LYS A 151 15.25 -8.70 -2.34
N PRO A 152 15.14 -10.03 -2.23
CA PRO A 152 14.15 -10.79 -3.00
C PRO A 152 12.72 -10.40 -2.60
N ALA A 153 11.77 -10.64 -3.51
CA ALA A 153 10.35 -10.48 -3.23
C ALA A 153 9.96 -11.25 -1.96
N SER A 154 9.26 -10.58 -1.05
CA SER A 154 8.70 -11.26 0.12
C SER A 154 7.48 -12.07 -0.30
N LYS A 155 7.45 -13.35 0.09
CA LYS A 155 6.22 -14.14 0.03
C LYS A 155 5.22 -13.65 1.07
N ALA A 156 3.93 -13.96 0.84
CA ALA A 156 2.85 -13.88 1.81
C ALA A 156 3.36 -14.30 3.20
N SER A 157 3.05 -13.52 4.23
CA SER A 157 3.56 -13.82 5.55
C SER A 157 2.72 -14.96 6.11
N ASP A 158 3.32 -16.14 6.27
CA ASP A 158 2.69 -17.30 6.91
C ASP A 158 2.57 -17.11 8.44
N ARG A 159 2.28 -15.88 8.88
CA ARG A 159 1.94 -15.60 10.26
C ARG A 159 0.54 -16.17 10.46
N GLY A 160 0.49 -17.38 11.00
CA GLY A 160 -0.71 -17.92 11.63
C GLY A 160 -1.33 -16.88 12.59
N PRO A 161 -2.57 -17.11 13.05
CA PRO A 161 -3.28 -16.15 13.89
C PRO A 161 -2.36 -15.63 14.99
N VAL A 162 -2.21 -14.30 15.06
CA VAL A 162 -1.45 -13.66 16.12
C VAL A 162 -2.13 -14.07 17.41
N VAL A 163 -1.50 -14.97 18.16
CA VAL A 163 -1.86 -15.22 19.55
C VAL A 163 -1.48 -13.94 20.27
N VAL A 164 -2.45 -13.06 20.40
CA VAL A 164 -2.39 -11.94 21.32
C VAL A 164 -2.15 -12.55 22.70
N ASP A 165 -0.99 -12.25 23.28
CA ASP A 165 -0.68 -12.62 24.66
C ASP A 165 -1.87 -12.22 25.54
N SER A 166 -2.28 -13.08 26.47
CA SER A 166 -3.46 -12.84 27.31
C SER A 166 -3.35 -11.57 28.14
N ASP A 167 -2.12 -11.09 28.35
CA ASP A 167 -1.83 -9.83 29.05
C ASP A 167 -1.80 -8.62 28.09
N HIS A 168 -2.02 -8.81 26.80
CA HIS A 168 -2.13 -7.74 25.81
C HIS A 168 -3.53 -7.09 25.88
N PRO A 169 -3.63 -5.75 25.86
CA PRO A 169 -4.91 -5.02 26.04
C PRO A 169 -5.97 -5.26 24.95
N TRP A 170 -5.68 -6.09 23.95
CA TRP A 170 -6.56 -6.47 22.84
C TRP A 170 -6.80 -7.98 22.74
N ALA A 171 -6.49 -8.75 23.79
CA ALA A 171 -6.71 -10.20 23.82
C ALA A 171 -8.18 -10.60 23.54
N ASP A 172 -9.13 -9.73 23.90
CA ASP A 172 -10.57 -10.00 23.90
C ASP A 172 -11.30 -9.67 22.58
N THR A 173 -10.60 -9.20 21.53
CA THR A 173 -11.24 -8.91 20.23
C THR A 173 -11.32 -10.12 19.30
N SER A 174 -10.89 -11.30 19.77
CA SER A 174 -10.74 -12.52 18.96
C SER A 174 -12.00 -13.40 18.89
N THR A 175 -13.10 -13.04 19.56
CA THR A 175 -14.32 -13.85 19.52
C THR A 175 -15.11 -13.58 18.24
N PRO A 176 -15.48 -14.61 17.45
CA PRO A 176 -16.45 -14.42 16.38
C PRO A 176 -17.77 -14.00 17.01
N ARG A 177 -18.33 -12.85 16.59
CA ARG A 177 -19.75 -12.58 16.84
C ARG A 177 -20.54 -13.49 15.92
N VAL A 178 -21.03 -14.59 16.48
CA VAL A 178 -22.10 -15.37 15.86
C VAL A 178 -23.35 -14.49 15.88
N GLY A 179 -23.82 -14.13 14.69
CA GLY A 179 -25.11 -13.52 14.41
C GLY A 179 -25.70 -14.20 13.19
#